data_AF-A0A830FBP4-F1
#
_entry.id   AF-A0A830FBP4-F1
#
_cell.length_a   1.000
_cell.length_b   1.000
_cell.length_c   1.000
_cell.angle_alpha   90.00
_cell.angle_beta   90.00
_cell.angle_gamma   90.00
#
_symmetry.space_group_name_H-M   'P 1'
#
loop_
_entity.id
_entity.type
_entity.pdbx_description
1 polymer ?
#
loop_
_entity_poly.entity_id
_entity_poly.type
_entity_poly.pdbx_seq_one_letter_code
_entity_poly.pdbx_strand_id
1 'polypeptide(L)' 'MSVRRVRAEGCGTVYNVLESCPACGHDFAGWERRCEHIAEHDPEDFGLSPHGEIPEDHAKPLFGGVGDGA' A
#
# COMPACT_ATOMS: atom_id res chain seq x y z
N MET A 1 8.79 8.88 -4.52
CA MET A 1 8.29 7.50 -4.53
C MET A 1 8.55 6.91 -5.91
N SER A 2 9.49 5.97 -6.02
CA SER A 2 9.87 5.35 -7.29
C SER A 2 9.63 3.83 -7.25
N VAL A 3 9.05 3.31 -8.32
CA VAL A 3 8.73 1.88 -8.47
C VAL A 3 9.29 1.38 -9.79
N ARG A 4 10.00 0.26 -9.74
CA ARG A 4 10.57 -0.40 -10.91
C ARG A 4 9.87 -1.72 -11.20
N ARG A 5 9.54 -1.95 -12.46
CA ARG A 5 9.03 -3.23 -12.96
C ARG A 5 10.21 -4.18 -13.25
N VAL A 6 10.20 -5.37 -12.66
CA VAL A 6 11.26 -6.38 -12.77
C VAL A 6 10.69 -7.68 -13.29
N ARG A 7 11.38 -8.30 -14.26
CA ARG A 7 11.04 -9.63 -14.76
C ARG A 7 11.90 -10.66 -14.03
N ALA A 8 11.25 -11.62 -13.38
CA ALA A 8 11.91 -12.74 -12.73
C ALA A 8 12.59 -13.63 -13.77
N GLU A 9 13.84 -13.98 -13.50
CA GLU A 9 14.58 -14.93 -14.32
C GLU A 9 14.00 -16.34 -14.13
N GLY A 10 13.83 -17.07 -15.23
CA GLY A 10 13.43 -18.49 -15.19
C GLY A 10 11.92 -18.79 -15.06
N CYS A 11 11.08 -17.86 -14.57
CA CYS A 11 9.63 -18.13 -14.43
C CYS A 11 8.70 -17.15 -15.18
N GLY A 12 9.24 -16.16 -15.89
CA GLY A 12 8.45 -15.22 -16.69
C GLY A 12 7.56 -14.25 -15.89
N THR A 13 7.47 -14.44 -14.58
CA THR A 13 6.75 -13.57 -13.65
C THR A 13 7.30 -12.15 -13.70
N VAL A 14 6.42 -11.16 -13.70
CA VAL A 14 6.80 -9.76 -13.61
C VAL A 14 6.21 -9.19 -12.33
N TYR A 15 7.05 -8.55 -11.53
CA TYR A 15 6.67 -7.92 -10.28
C TYR A 15 7.19 -6.49 -10.21
N ASN A 16 6.62 -5.70 -9.33
CA ASN A 16 7.05 -4.34 -9.07
C ASN A 16 7.91 -4.31 -7.80
N VAL A 17 8.97 -3.52 -7.82
CA VAL A 17 9.89 -3.34 -6.70
C VAL A 17 9.91 -1.88 -6.32
N LEU A 18 9.75 -1.60 -5.03
CA LEU A 18 9.96 -0.27 -4.47
C LEU A 18 11.46 0.03 -4.46
N GLU A 19 11.83 1.16 -5.09
CA GLU A 19 13.20 1.66 -5.10
C GLU A 19 13.46 2.58 -3.91
N SER A 20 12.42 3.27 -3.43
CA SER A 20 12.50 4.13 -2.25
C SER A 20 11.29 3.92 -1.32
N CYS A 21 11.48 4.10 -0.01
CA CYS A 21 10.41 4.07 0.98
C CYS A 21 9.47 5.28 0.76
N PRO A 22 8.16 5.07 0.62
CA PRO A 22 7.23 6.17 0.39
C PRO A 22 6.97 7.02 1.65
N ALA A 23 7.21 6.49 2.84
CA ALA A 23 7.05 7.21 4.10
C ALA A 23 8.21 8.18 4.38
N CYS A 24 9.45 7.67 4.39
CA CYS A 24 10.62 8.46 4.81
C CYS A 24 11.64 8.78 3.70
N GLY A 25 11.45 8.26 2.48
CA GLY A 25 12.36 8.49 1.35
C GLY A 25 13.63 7.64 1.33
N HIS A 26 13.78 6.66 2.23
CA HIS A 26 14.92 5.74 2.26
C HIS A 26 15.10 4.97 0.94
N ASP A 27 16.31 4.96 0.36
CA ASP A 27 16.61 4.21 -0.86
C ASP A 27 16.91 2.73 -0.56
N PHE A 28 16.11 1.83 -1.14
CA PHE A 28 16.24 0.39 -0.89
C PHE A 28 17.40 -0.22 -1.67
N ALA A 29 18.29 -0.93 -0.97
CA ALA A 29 19.28 -1.77 -1.64
C ALA A 29 18.62 -3.01 -2.30
N GLY A 30 19.25 -3.59 -3.32
CA GLY A 30 18.72 -4.75 -4.04
C GLY A 30 18.37 -5.92 -3.12
N TRP A 31 19.25 -6.22 -2.17
CA TRP A 31 19.13 -7.33 -1.21
C TRP A 31 18.36 -6.98 0.07
N GLU A 32 17.94 -5.73 0.22
CA GLU A 32 17.29 -5.27 1.45
C GLU A 32 15.86 -5.82 1.57
N ARG A 33 15.52 -6.27 2.77
CA ARG A 33 14.17 -6.74 3.09
C ARG A 33 13.25 -5.55 3.33
N ARG A 34 12.67 -5.04 2.24
CA ARG A 34 11.72 -3.92 2.23
C ARG A 34 10.59 -4.08 3.24
N CYS A 35 10.09 -5.29 3.45
CA CYS A 35 9.03 -5.55 4.42
C CYS A 35 9.44 -5.31 5.88
N GLU A 36 10.71 -5.51 6.23
CA GLU A 36 11.20 -5.22 7.58
C GLU A 36 11.27 -3.72 7.80
N HIS A 37 11.85 -2.99 6.85
CA HIS A 37 11.89 -1.52 6.92
C HIS A 37 10.48 -0.90 6.96
N ILE A 38 9.55 -1.38 6.13
CA ILE A 38 8.17 -0.86 6.09
C ILE A 38 7.45 -1.11 7.43
N ALA A 39 7.77 -2.19 8.15
CA ALA A 39 7.16 -2.50 9.43
C ALA A 39 7.63 -1.58 10.57
N GLU A 40 8.67 -0.76 10.35
CA GLU A 40 9.14 0.25 11.30
C GLU A 40 8.33 1.57 11.21
N HIS A 41 7.42 1.69 10.23
CA HIS A 41 6.57 2.86 10.05
C HIS A 41 5.16 2.60 10.58
N ASP A 42 4.54 3.65 11.10
CA ASP A 42 3.13 3.62 11.46
C ASP A 42 2.26 3.80 10.20
N PRO A 43 0.99 3.36 10.21
CA PRO A 43 0.07 3.58 9.09
C PRO A 43 -0.05 5.07 8.69
N GLU A 44 0.06 5.96 9.69
CA GLU A 44 -0.04 7.41 9.54
C GLU A 44 1.10 8.00 8.68
N ASP A 45 2.29 7.40 8.72
CA ASP A 45 3.43 7.81 7.89
C ASP A 45 3.16 7.59 6.39
N PHE A 46 2.22 6.69 6.06
CA PHE A 46 1.74 6.47 4.70
C PHE A 46 0.46 7.25 4.38
N GLY A 47 0.00 8.11 5.30
CA GLY A 47 -1.28 8.81 5.19
C GLY A 47 -2.50 7.89 5.32
N LEU A 48 -2.33 6.71 5.94
CA LEU A 48 -3.43 5.79 6.24
C LEU A 48 -3.97 6.06 7.64
N SER A 49 -5.25 5.81 7.85
CA SER A 49 -5.82 5.80 9.20
C SER A 49 -5.12 4.75 10.07
N PRO A 50 -5.00 4.99 11.39
CA PRO A 50 -4.43 4.04 12.33
C PRO A 50 -5.11 2.67 12.24
N HIS A 51 -4.35 1.63 12.57
CA HIS A 51 -4.88 0.28 12.55
C HIS A 51 -6.06 0.14 13.52
N GLY A 52 -7.23 -0.29 13.01
CA GLY A 52 -8.45 -0.45 13.79
C GLY A 52 -9.39 0.75 13.79
N GLU A 53 -8.97 1.88 13.22
CA GLU A 53 -9.89 2.97 12.92
C GLU A 53 -10.63 2.68 11.62
N ILE A 54 -11.94 2.45 11.74
CA ILE A 54 -12.84 2.32 10.60
C ILE A 54 -13.55 3.68 10.50
N PRO A 55 -13.34 4.46 9.42
CA PRO A 55 -14.05 5.72 9.23
C PRO A 55 -15.56 5.50 9.33
N GLU A 56 -16.28 6.46 9.90
CA GLU A 56 -17.76 6.39 10.04
C GLU A 56 -18.49 6.15 8.72
N ASP A 57 -17.84 6.51 7.60
CA ASP A 57 -18.34 6.34 6.23
C ASP A 57 -18.02 4.96 5.61
N HIS A 58 -17.13 4.18 6.22
CA HIS A 58 -16.63 2.92 5.64
C HIS A 58 -17.73 1.85 5.51
N ALA A 59 -18.81 1.95 6.30
CA ALA A 59 -19.97 1.07 6.20
C ALA A 59 -21.08 1.62 5.27
N LYS A 60 -20.88 2.79 4.67
CA LYS A 60 -21.88 3.33 3.74
C LYS A 60 -21.86 2.52 2.44
N PRO A 61 -23.04 2.27 1.85
CA PRO A 61 -23.13 1.65 0.54
C PRO A 61 -22.29 2.44 -0.48
N LEU A 62 -21.47 1.72 -1.27
CA LEU A 62 -20.63 2.32 -2.32
C LEU A 62 -21.45 3.15 -3.32
N PHE A 63 -22.72 2.78 -3.52
CA PHE A 63 -23.70 3.54 -4.26
C PHE A 63 -24.78 3.99 -3.28
N GLY A 64 -24.95 5.31 -3.10
CA GLY A 64 -25.91 5.89 -2.17
C GLY A 64 -27.27 5.23 -2.32
N GLY A 65 -27.76 4.62 -1.22
CA GLY A 65 -29.00 3.88 -1.20
C GLY A 65 -30.20 4.76 -1.51
N VAL A 66 -30.49 4.94 -2.80
CA VAL A 66 -31.84 5.19 -3.29
C VAL A 66 -32.41 3.83 -3.63
N GLY A 67 -32.83 3.13 -2.58
CA GLY A 67 -33.91 2.16 -2.73
C GLY A 67 -35.19 2.97 -2.69
N ASP A 68 -35.73 3.33 -3.85
CA ASP A 68 -37.10 3.80 -3.97
C ASP A 68 -38.00 2.78 -3.27
N GLY A 69 -38.65 3.23 -2.19
CA GLY A 69 -39.67 2.45 -1.52
C GLY A 69 -40.80 2.13 -2.51
N ALA A 70 -41.08 0.84 -2.66
CA ALA A 70 -42.29 0.31 -3.28
C ALA A 70 -42.92 -0.69 -2.31
#